data_AF-A0A9E3U8Y8-F1
#
_entry.id   AF-A0A9E3U8Y8-F1
#
_cell.length_a   1.000
_cell.length_b   1.000
_cell.length_c   1.000
_cell.angle_alpha   90.00
_cell.angle_beta   90.00
_cell.angle_gamma   90.00
#
_symmetry.space_group_name_H-M   'P 1'
#
loop_
_entity.id
_entity.type
_entity.pdbx_description
1 polymer ?
#
loop_
_entity_poly.entity_id
_entity_poly.type
_entity_poly.pdbx_seq_one_letter_code
_entity_poly.pdbx_strand_id
1 'polypeptide(L)'
;MVQTGKGMRAMFLLLVVGAACAWACGSDDENKGSSGSGGEGGSEAKKFYLEKVNGTIESTCKECHASVKKGAPVFFGASGEASYTAMEGFPGLISAPSLSPLVQKGIHSGPALTQTQTDLVTQWLKLEVTARKLSADPGTPKNLRAAFKAFGDCMDYNRWLELKLDAIAATTTENNQGNCISCHNYGQASLWMSQSKEETFLMMKEFPYIQRLIIGRVSPDGAFDGLEASRRILDKGTEAQQPQSNSHPRYSVSSELAGNLNTYVLETISNVAAQRCVNVTLPEAGPDAQPRP
;
A
#
# COMPACT_ATOMS: atom_id res chain seq x y z
N MET A 1 32.65 -21.70 49.40
CA MET A 1 34.03 -22.17 49.18
C MET A 1 33.98 -23.66 48.83
N VAL A 2 33.78 -24.01 47.55
CA VAL A 2 34.10 -25.34 46.98
C VAL A 2 34.45 -25.12 45.51
N GLN A 3 35.60 -25.67 45.14
CA GLN A 3 36.38 -25.52 43.91
C GLN A 3 35.92 -26.44 42.76
N THR A 4 36.17 -25.96 41.52
CA THR A 4 36.72 -26.64 40.31
C THR A 4 36.11 -27.98 39.84
N GLY A 5 35.91 -28.29 38.55
CA GLY A 5 36.32 -27.65 37.29
C GLY A 5 36.28 -28.68 36.14
N LYS A 6 36.77 -28.22 34.97
CA LYS A 6 37.25 -28.96 33.77
C LYS A 6 36.24 -29.62 32.82
N GLY A 7 36.42 -29.32 31.52
CA GLY A 7 35.93 -30.12 30.40
C GLY A 7 36.14 -29.45 29.04
N MET A 8 37.36 -29.53 28.49
CA MET A 8 37.76 -29.04 27.17
C MET A 8 37.91 -30.24 26.21
N ARG A 9 37.26 -30.25 25.04
CA ARG A 9 37.55 -31.11 23.85
C ARG A 9 36.97 -30.41 22.59
N ALA A 10 37.79 -29.91 21.65
CA ALA A 10 38.55 -30.59 20.60
C ALA A 10 37.71 -31.00 19.36
N MET A 11 37.70 -30.09 18.37
CA MET A 11 38.07 -30.27 16.95
C MET A 11 37.66 -31.53 16.19
N PHE A 12 36.87 -31.36 15.12
CA PHE A 12 36.90 -32.23 13.93
C PHE A 12 36.89 -31.37 12.66
N LEU A 13 38.03 -31.37 11.97
CA LEU A 13 38.17 -30.99 10.57
C LEU A 13 37.60 -32.11 9.71
N LEU A 14 36.82 -31.78 8.68
CA LEU A 14 36.54 -32.69 7.57
C LEU A 14 36.93 -31.98 6.27
N LEU A 15 37.84 -32.64 5.56
CA LEU A 15 38.57 -32.19 4.40
C LEU A 15 37.97 -32.94 3.20
N VAL A 16 37.43 -32.21 2.21
CA VAL A 16 36.91 -32.79 0.96
C VAL A 16 37.85 -32.39 -0.17
N VAL A 17 38.42 -33.39 -0.84
CA VAL A 17 39.28 -33.30 -2.02
C VAL A 17 38.66 -34.12 -3.14
N GLY A 18 38.74 -33.59 -4.37
CA GLY A 18 38.52 -34.31 -5.63
C GLY A 18 37.29 -33.81 -6.39
N ALA A 19 37.32 -33.48 -7.68
CA ALA A 19 38.33 -33.66 -8.71
C ALA A 19 38.10 -32.65 -9.85
N ALA A 20 39.19 -32.24 -10.50
CA ALA A 20 39.22 -31.37 -11.66
C ALA A 20 38.91 -32.14 -12.95
N CYS A 21 38.21 -31.50 -13.89
CA CYS A 21 38.29 -31.80 -15.31
C CYS A 21 38.53 -30.49 -16.06
N ALA A 22 39.68 -30.43 -16.73
CA ALA A 22 40.11 -29.33 -17.57
C ALA A 22 39.49 -29.48 -18.97
N TRP A 23 38.91 -28.40 -19.47
CA TRP A 23 38.74 -28.15 -20.91
C TRP A 23 39.30 -26.76 -21.20
N ALA A 24 40.18 -26.70 -22.18
CA ALA A 24 40.90 -25.52 -22.63
C ALA A 24 40.66 -25.29 -24.13
N CYS A 25 40.95 -24.06 -24.56
CA CYS A 25 40.84 -23.44 -25.90
C CYS A 25 39.46 -22.79 -26.14
N GLY A 26 39.28 -21.46 -26.29
CA GLY A 26 40.19 -20.36 -26.61
C GLY A 26 39.86 -19.83 -28.00
N SER A 27 39.16 -18.69 -28.11
CA SER A 27 39.08 -17.83 -29.31
C SER A 27 38.57 -16.42 -28.95
N ASP A 28 39.46 -15.45 -29.15
CA ASP A 28 39.29 -14.11 -29.73
C ASP A 28 38.34 -13.07 -29.13
N ASP A 29 39.00 -12.02 -28.63
CA ASP A 29 38.50 -10.71 -28.24
C ASP A 29 37.88 -9.94 -29.43
N GLU A 30 36.55 -9.79 -29.45
CA GLU A 30 35.89 -8.65 -30.08
C GLU A 30 35.14 -7.83 -29.02
N ASN A 31 35.77 -6.71 -28.66
CA ASN A 31 35.22 -5.62 -27.87
C ASN A 31 34.04 -4.95 -28.60
N LYS A 32 32.84 -5.53 -28.49
CA LYS A 32 31.58 -4.83 -28.81
C LYS A 32 31.05 -4.15 -27.56
N GLY A 33 31.17 -2.84 -27.54
CA GLY A 33 30.56 -1.96 -26.54
C GLY A 33 29.07 -2.21 -26.44
N SER A 34 28.67 -2.88 -25.36
CA SER A 34 27.27 -3.10 -24.98
C SER A 34 26.76 -1.80 -24.37
N SER A 35 26.11 -0.98 -25.20
CA SER A 35 25.27 0.12 -24.75
C SER A 35 24.10 -0.45 -23.96
N GLY A 36 24.14 -0.29 -22.64
CA GLY A 36 23.12 -0.78 -21.71
C GLY A 36 21.75 -0.18 -21.99
N SER A 37 20.86 -0.98 -22.58
CA SER A 37 19.42 -0.73 -22.62
C SER A 37 18.83 -1.15 -21.26
N GLY A 38 18.80 -0.22 -20.32
CA GLY A 38 18.04 -0.37 -19.08
C GLY A 38 16.55 -0.18 -19.36
N GLY A 39 15.76 -1.25 -19.36
CA GLY A 39 14.29 -1.12 -19.43
C GLY A 39 13.49 -2.33 -19.92
N GLU A 40 14.10 -3.48 -20.20
CA GLU A 40 13.41 -4.55 -20.94
C GLU A 40 12.63 -5.56 -20.08
N GLY A 41 12.64 -5.41 -18.75
CA GLY A 41 11.88 -6.27 -17.83
C GLY A 41 10.36 -6.18 -18.06
N GLY A 42 9.85 -5.02 -18.45
CA GLY A 42 8.42 -4.82 -18.70
C GLY A 42 7.87 -5.57 -19.92
N SER A 43 8.72 -6.13 -20.79
CA SER A 43 8.28 -6.68 -22.07
C SER A 43 7.49 -7.99 -21.95
N GLU A 44 7.93 -8.93 -21.10
CA GLU A 44 7.23 -10.22 -20.90
C GLU A 44 5.93 -10.04 -20.11
N ALA A 45 5.96 -9.24 -19.04
CA ALA A 45 4.78 -8.96 -18.23
C ALA A 45 3.70 -8.22 -19.05
N LYS A 46 4.11 -7.19 -19.81
CA LYS A 46 3.23 -6.48 -20.74
C LYS A 46 2.69 -7.39 -21.84
N LYS A 47 3.54 -8.23 -22.45
CA LYS A 47 3.11 -9.19 -23.46
C LYS A 47 2.05 -10.15 -22.88
N PHE A 48 2.29 -10.70 -21.69
CA PHE A 48 1.33 -11.57 -21.02
C PHE A 48 0.00 -10.84 -20.74
N TYR A 49 0.05 -9.58 -20.32
CA TYR A 49 -1.14 -8.76 -20.15
C TYR A 49 -1.95 -8.63 -21.45
N LEU A 50 -1.29 -8.21 -22.54
CA LEU A 50 -1.94 -7.98 -23.82
C LEU A 50 -2.55 -9.26 -24.40
N GLU A 51 -1.83 -10.39 -24.28
CA GLU A 51 -2.26 -11.66 -24.87
C GLU A 51 -3.27 -12.44 -24.01
N LYS A 52 -3.18 -12.35 -22.68
CA LYS A 52 -3.93 -13.24 -21.76
C LYS A 52 -4.86 -12.51 -20.81
N VAL A 53 -4.49 -11.31 -20.35
CA VAL A 53 -5.24 -10.61 -19.30
C VAL A 53 -6.27 -9.66 -19.88
N ASN A 54 -5.88 -8.70 -20.72
CA ASN A 54 -6.73 -7.58 -21.14
C ASN A 54 -8.09 -8.05 -21.64
N GLY A 55 -8.12 -8.91 -22.67
CA GLY A 55 -9.38 -9.40 -23.24
C GLY A 55 -10.22 -10.22 -22.24
N THR A 56 -9.56 -10.92 -21.30
CA THR A 56 -10.23 -11.77 -20.31
C THR A 56 -10.96 -10.95 -19.25
N ILE A 57 -10.40 -9.82 -18.81
CA ILE A 57 -11.02 -8.95 -17.79
C ILE A 57 -11.84 -7.79 -18.40
N GLU A 58 -11.75 -7.58 -19.72
CA GLU A 58 -12.46 -6.51 -20.43
C GLU A 58 -13.98 -6.60 -20.23
N SER A 59 -14.55 -7.79 -20.39
CA SER A 59 -15.99 -8.02 -20.25
C SER A 59 -16.51 -7.77 -18.83
N THR A 60 -15.67 -7.92 -17.80
CA THR A 60 -16.02 -7.69 -16.40
C THR A 60 -15.87 -6.22 -16.00
N CYS A 61 -14.81 -5.56 -16.48
CA CYS A 61 -14.35 -4.29 -15.90
C CYS A 61 -14.60 -3.08 -16.82
N LYS A 62 -14.56 -3.24 -18.15
CA LYS A 62 -14.45 -2.12 -19.10
C LYS A 62 -15.66 -1.19 -19.07
N GLU A 63 -16.87 -1.71 -18.85
CA GLU A 63 -18.09 -0.89 -18.84
C GLU A 63 -18.00 0.26 -17.82
N CYS A 64 -17.38 0.01 -16.66
CA CYS A 64 -17.17 1.04 -15.65
C CYS A 64 -15.81 1.72 -15.80
N HIS A 65 -14.76 1.01 -16.22
CA HIS A 65 -13.38 1.49 -16.15
C HIS A 65 -12.81 2.07 -17.47
N ALA A 66 -13.60 2.12 -18.54
CA ALA A 66 -13.27 2.86 -19.77
C ALA A 66 -13.65 4.35 -19.72
N SER A 67 -14.40 4.76 -18.69
CA SER A 67 -14.84 6.13 -18.48
C SER A 67 -14.99 6.38 -16.97
N VAL A 68 -15.28 7.60 -16.55
CA VAL A 68 -15.49 7.95 -15.13
C VAL A 68 -16.87 7.51 -14.59
N LYS A 69 -17.43 6.42 -15.12
CA LYS A 69 -18.79 5.96 -14.79
C LYS A 69 -18.85 5.58 -13.31
N LYS A 70 -19.81 6.15 -12.57
CA LYS A 70 -19.97 5.95 -11.11
C LYS A 70 -18.70 6.26 -10.29
N GLY A 71 -17.88 7.21 -10.76
CA GLY A 71 -16.63 7.59 -10.09
C GLY A 71 -15.53 6.52 -10.16
N ALA A 72 -15.68 5.53 -11.07
CA ALA A 72 -14.65 4.53 -11.29
C ALA A 72 -13.40 5.17 -11.93
N PRO A 73 -12.19 4.80 -11.48
CA PRO A 73 -10.97 5.24 -12.14
C PRO A 73 -10.88 4.69 -13.56
N VAL A 74 -10.37 5.49 -14.49
CA VAL A 74 -10.19 5.08 -15.90
C VAL A 74 -8.88 4.33 -16.04
N PHE A 75 -8.96 3.02 -16.28
CA PHE A 75 -7.80 2.18 -16.56
C PHE A 75 -8.02 1.20 -17.73
N PHE A 76 -9.12 1.35 -18.47
CA PHE A 76 -9.33 0.69 -19.75
C PHE A 76 -9.32 1.72 -20.89
N GLY A 77 -8.51 1.45 -21.91
CA GLY A 77 -8.39 2.29 -23.09
C GLY A 77 -9.09 1.71 -24.33
N ALA A 78 -8.82 2.34 -25.48
CA ALA A 78 -9.34 1.89 -26.78
C ALA A 78 -8.70 0.57 -27.26
N SER A 79 -7.51 0.23 -26.77
CA SER A 79 -6.79 -1.02 -27.03
C SER A 79 -6.18 -1.58 -25.74
N GLY A 80 -5.65 -2.81 -25.80
CA GLY A 80 -4.92 -3.39 -24.68
C GLY A 80 -3.70 -2.56 -24.27
N GLU A 81 -2.98 -1.97 -25.22
CA GLU A 81 -1.83 -1.10 -24.96
C GLU A 81 -2.24 0.18 -24.23
N ALA A 82 -3.37 0.77 -24.63
CA ALA A 82 -3.92 1.94 -23.97
C ALA A 82 -4.39 1.59 -22.54
N SER A 83 -5.04 0.45 -22.34
CA SER A 83 -5.41 -0.04 -21.00
C SER A 83 -4.18 -0.28 -20.12
N TYR A 84 -3.15 -0.94 -20.65
CA TYR A 84 -1.92 -1.19 -19.92
C TYR A 84 -1.24 0.11 -19.51
N THR A 85 -1.11 1.06 -20.43
CA THR A 85 -0.52 2.39 -20.16
C THR A 85 -1.31 3.14 -19.08
N ALA A 86 -2.64 3.07 -19.12
CA ALA A 86 -3.49 3.66 -18.10
C ALA A 86 -3.32 2.97 -16.73
N MET A 87 -3.18 1.65 -16.70
CA MET A 87 -2.90 0.90 -15.47
C MET A 87 -1.53 1.23 -14.87
N GLU A 88 -0.51 1.47 -15.69
CA GLU A 88 0.80 1.95 -15.22
C GLU A 88 0.71 3.33 -14.58
N GLY A 89 -0.13 4.20 -15.13
CA GLY A 89 -0.40 5.53 -14.60
C GLY A 89 -1.24 5.53 -13.32
N PHE A 90 -1.88 4.42 -12.96
CA PHE A 90 -2.71 4.31 -11.75
C PHE A 90 -1.92 3.66 -10.60
N PRO A 91 -1.59 4.41 -9.53
CA PRO A 91 -0.84 3.86 -8.41
C PRO A 91 -1.55 2.66 -7.78
N GLY A 92 -0.84 1.55 -7.64
CA GLY A 92 -1.30 0.38 -6.88
C GLY A 92 -1.99 -0.71 -7.68
N LEU A 93 -2.40 -0.48 -8.93
CA LEU A 93 -2.97 -1.56 -9.75
C LEU A 93 -1.90 -2.61 -10.09
N ILE A 94 -0.70 -2.16 -10.45
CA ILE A 94 0.45 -3.01 -10.71
C ILE A 94 1.31 -3.11 -9.45
N SER A 95 1.06 -4.15 -8.66
CA SER A 95 1.76 -4.45 -7.41
C SER A 95 1.79 -5.96 -7.16
N ALA A 96 2.34 -6.40 -6.03
CA ALA A 96 2.16 -7.77 -5.55
C ALA A 96 0.66 -8.16 -5.60
N PRO A 97 0.30 -9.39 -6.03
CA PRO A 97 -1.10 -9.80 -6.12
C PRO A 97 -1.87 -9.60 -4.82
N SER A 98 -1.22 -9.85 -3.67
CA SER A 98 -1.80 -9.63 -2.35
C SER A 98 -2.04 -8.16 -2.03
N LEU A 99 -1.52 -7.20 -2.79
CA LEU A 99 -1.68 -5.75 -2.58
C LEU A 99 -2.49 -5.05 -3.68
N SER A 100 -2.71 -5.72 -4.83
CA SER A 100 -3.36 -5.09 -5.98
C SER A 100 -4.88 -5.01 -5.79
N PRO A 101 -5.49 -3.82 -5.94
CA PRO A 101 -6.95 -3.69 -5.96
C PRO A 101 -7.62 -4.53 -7.05
N LEU A 102 -6.92 -4.88 -8.13
CA LEU A 102 -7.47 -5.74 -9.18
C LEU A 102 -7.85 -7.13 -8.66
N VAL A 103 -7.10 -7.64 -7.69
CA VAL A 103 -7.35 -8.95 -7.05
C VAL A 103 -8.24 -8.78 -5.81
N GLN A 104 -8.03 -7.71 -5.03
CA GLN A 104 -8.71 -7.54 -3.73
C GLN A 104 -10.16 -7.04 -3.82
N LYS A 105 -10.52 -6.26 -4.84
CA LYS A 105 -11.77 -5.46 -4.83
C LYS A 105 -13.04 -6.31 -4.77
N GLY A 106 -12.98 -7.58 -5.18
CA GLY A 106 -14.09 -8.52 -5.09
C GLY A 106 -15.37 -8.02 -5.77
N ILE A 107 -16.53 -8.39 -5.21
CA ILE A 107 -17.84 -7.92 -5.69
C ILE A 107 -17.98 -6.43 -5.37
N HIS A 108 -18.20 -5.61 -6.40
CA HIS A 108 -18.47 -4.18 -6.25
C HIS A 108 -19.66 -3.77 -7.13
N SER A 109 -19.67 -2.56 -7.70
CA SER A 109 -20.72 -2.16 -8.65
C SER A 109 -20.76 -3.01 -9.93
N GLY A 110 -19.71 -3.79 -10.20
CA GLY A 110 -19.68 -4.85 -11.21
C GLY A 110 -19.42 -6.22 -10.56
N PRO A 111 -19.51 -7.31 -11.35
CA PRO A 111 -19.25 -8.65 -10.84
C PRO A 111 -17.80 -8.79 -10.38
N ALA A 112 -17.55 -9.71 -9.44
CA ALA A 112 -16.18 -10.10 -9.11
C ALA A 112 -15.50 -10.77 -10.31
N LEU A 113 -14.18 -10.77 -10.30
CA LEU A 113 -13.42 -11.61 -11.23
C LEU A 113 -13.78 -13.08 -11.01
N THR A 114 -13.91 -13.84 -12.09
CA THR A 114 -13.98 -15.31 -12.01
C THR A 114 -12.66 -15.86 -11.47
N GLN A 115 -12.63 -17.14 -11.08
CA GLN A 115 -11.39 -17.78 -10.63
C GLN A 115 -10.32 -17.72 -11.73
N THR A 116 -10.66 -18.04 -12.98
CA THR A 116 -9.73 -17.98 -14.12
C THR A 116 -9.21 -16.55 -14.37
N GLN A 117 -10.07 -15.53 -14.27
CA GLN A 117 -9.64 -14.14 -14.37
C GLN A 117 -8.67 -13.77 -13.23
N THR A 118 -8.97 -14.19 -12.01
CA THR A 118 -8.14 -13.96 -10.82
C THR A 118 -6.76 -14.62 -10.98
N ASP A 119 -6.70 -15.85 -11.48
CA ASP A 119 -5.45 -16.58 -11.68
C ASP A 119 -4.55 -15.89 -12.73
N LEU A 120 -5.14 -15.45 -13.85
CA LEU A 120 -4.42 -14.73 -14.91
C LEU A 120 -3.91 -13.37 -14.45
N VAL A 121 -4.74 -12.58 -13.75
CA VAL A 121 -4.33 -11.30 -13.18
C VAL A 121 -3.22 -11.51 -12.14
N THR A 122 -3.36 -12.52 -11.28
CA THR A 122 -2.33 -12.87 -10.29
C THR A 122 -1.01 -13.25 -10.95
N GLN A 123 -1.04 -14.06 -12.00
CA GLN A 123 0.16 -14.45 -12.74
C GLN A 123 0.84 -13.25 -13.39
N TRP A 124 0.05 -12.39 -14.05
CA TRP A 124 0.56 -11.15 -14.63
C TRP A 124 1.20 -10.24 -13.59
N LEU A 125 0.53 -10.00 -12.47
CA LEU A 125 1.07 -9.18 -11.39
C LEU A 125 2.36 -9.75 -10.80
N LYS A 126 2.51 -11.08 -10.71
CA LYS A 126 3.79 -11.70 -10.34
C LYS A 126 4.89 -11.40 -11.37
N LEU A 127 4.59 -11.48 -12.66
CA LEU A 127 5.54 -11.12 -13.72
C LEU A 127 5.94 -9.64 -13.63
N GLU A 128 4.97 -8.73 -13.46
CA GLU A 128 5.22 -7.30 -13.26
C GLU A 128 6.12 -7.05 -12.06
N VAL A 129 5.85 -7.73 -10.96
CA VAL A 129 6.62 -7.61 -9.73
C VAL A 129 8.06 -8.07 -9.92
N THR A 130 8.29 -9.18 -10.62
CA THR A 130 9.64 -9.62 -10.96
C THR A 130 10.33 -8.64 -11.92
N ALA A 131 9.65 -8.28 -13.01
CA ALA A 131 10.13 -7.39 -14.07
C ALA A 131 10.57 -6.03 -13.54
N ARG A 132 9.76 -5.44 -12.68
CA ARG A 132 9.98 -4.13 -12.07
C ARG A 132 10.81 -4.20 -10.79
N LYS A 133 11.24 -5.41 -10.38
CA LYS A 133 11.93 -5.67 -9.10
C LYS A 133 11.15 -5.14 -7.90
N LEU A 134 9.83 -5.31 -7.94
CA LEU A 134 8.93 -5.06 -6.82
C LEU A 134 8.92 -6.25 -5.83
N SER A 135 9.59 -7.37 -6.13
CA SER A 135 9.70 -8.53 -5.23
C SER A 135 10.92 -8.45 -4.30
N ALA A 136 10.67 -8.69 -3.01
CA ALA A 136 11.63 -8.84 -1.91
C ALA A 136 12.42 -7.58 -1.52
N ASP A 137 11.70 -6.65 -0.88
CA ASP A 137 12.10 -5.93 0.34
C ASP A 137 13.60 -5.72 0.63
N PRO A 138 14.14 -4.54 0.28
CA PRO A 138 15.10 -3.81 1.10
C PRO A 138 14.43 -2.71 1.95
N GLY A 139 13.10 -2.65 2.02
CA GLY A 139 12.32 -1.69 2.81
C GLY A 139 10.84 -2.04 3.09
N THR A 140 10.33 -3.23 2.75
CA THR A 140 9.08 -3.75 3.34
C THR A 140 9.25 -3.82 4.86
N PRO A 141 8.35 -3.19 5.60
CA PRO A 141 8.51 -3.12 7.04
C PRO A 141 8.38 -4.50 7.69
N LYS A 142 9.39 -4.89 8.47
CA LYS A 142 9.49 -6.21 9.12
C LYS A 142 8.41 -6.51 10.16
N ASN A 143 7.67 -5.50 10.58
CA ASN A 143 6.58 -5.61 11.55
C ASN A 143 5.62 -4.43 11.40
N LEU A 144 4.45 -4.54 12.06
CA LEU A 144 3.39 -3.54 11.99
C LEU A 144 3.84 -2.13 12.39
N ARG A 145 4.73 -1.99 13.39
CA ARG A 145 5.19 -0.68 13.85
C ARG A 145 6.08 -0.01 12.82
N ALA A 146 6.99 -0.76 12.21
CA ALA A 146 7.78 -0.29 11.08
C ALA A 146 6.87 0.07 9.90
N ALA A 147 5.78 -0.66 9.70
CA ALA A 147 4.84 -0.42 8.61
C ALA A 147 4.04 0.87 8.78
N PHE A 148 3.56 1.12 9.98
CA PHE A 148 2.95 2.39 10.32
C PHE A 148 3.93 3.54 10.14
N LYS A 149 5.18 3.39 10.62
CA LYS A 149 6.18 4.44 10.41
C LYS A 149 6.43 4.69 8.91
N ALA A 150 6.63 3.65 8.12
CA ALA A 150 6.87 3.78 6.68
C ALA A 150 5.69 4.45 5.96
N PHE A 151 4.45 4.10 6.32
CA PHE A 151 3.25 4.77 5.80
C PHE A 151 3.19 6.24 6.19
N GLY A 152 3.39 6.56 7.47
CA GLY A 152 3.40 7.93 7.97
C GLY A 152 4.48 8.78 7.28
N ASP A 153 5.69 8.24 7.13
CA ASP A 153 6.79 8.88 6.40
C ASP A 153 6.42 9.12 4.92
N CYS A 154 5.60 8.26 4.31
CA CYS A 154 5.17 8.33 2.92
C CYS A 154 3.94 9.23 2.66
N MET A 155 3.24 9.66 3.71
CA MET A 155 2.08 10.54 3.59
C MET A 155 2.50 11.91 3.04
N ASP A 156 1.77 12.39 2.02
CA ASP A 156 1.99 13.68 1.35
C ASP A 156 0.88 14.68 1.69
N TYR A 157 1.28 15.84 2.22
CA TYR A 157 0.36 16.86 2.71
C TYR A 157 -0.40 17.58 1.59
N ASN A 158 0.24 17.83 0.45
CA ASN A 158 -0.43 18.49 -0.67
C ASN A 158 -1.52 17.58 -1.23
N ARG A 159 -1.24 16.28 -1.36
CA ARG A 159 -2.22 15.28 -1.79
C ARG A 159 -3.37 15.15 -0.78
N TRP A 160 -3.08 15.25 0.51
CA TRP A 160 -4.10 15.28 1.56
C TRP A 160 -5.08 16.45 1.39
N LEU A 161 -4.56 17.65 1.09
CA LEU A 161 -5.38 18.85 0.84
C LEU A 161 -6.12 18.79 -0.51
N GLU A 162 -5.48 18.30 -1.56
CA GLU A 162 -6.09 18.14 -2.89
C GLU A 162 -7.34 17.24 -2.81
N LEU A 163 -7.25 16.18 -2.00
CA LEU A 163 -8.34 15.25 -1.73
C LEU A 163 -9.30 15.73 -0.63
N LYS A 164 -9.14 16.98 -0.15
CA LYS A 164 -9.98 17.64 0.86
C LYS A 164 -10.10 16.85 2.18
N LEU A 165 -9.06 16.09 2.55
CA LEU A 165 -9.11 15.23 3.73
C LEU A 165 -9.03 16.02 5.04
N ASP A 166 -8.60 17.28 4.99
CA ASP A 166 -8.67 18.23 6.08
C ASP A 166 -10.13 18.52 6.51
N ALA A 167 -11.11 18.34 5.62
CA ALA A 167 -12.53 18.53 5.94
C ALA A 167 -13.11 17.45 6.87
N ILE A 168 -12.42 16.31 7.09
CA ILE A 168 -12.90 15.25 7.99
C ILE A 168 -13.14 15.80 9.40
N ALA A 169 -12.23 16.66 9.88
CA ALA A 169 -12.31 17.27 11.21
C ALA A 169 -13.60 18.10 11.41
N ALA A 170 -14.11 18.69 10.33
CA ALA A 170 -15.31 19.52 10.33
C ALA A 170 -16.62 18.72 10.18
N THR A 171 -16.56 17.38 10.06
CA THR A 171 -17.76 16.55 9.92
C THR A 171 -18.67 16.71 11.14
N THR A 172 -19.91 17.17 10.93
CA THR A 172 -20.90 17.37 11.98
C THR A 172 -21.56 16.04 12.37
N THR A 173 -21.74 15.87 13.67
CA THR A 173 -22.43 14.70 14.24
C THR A 173 -23.95 14.86 14.14
N GLU A 174 -24.68 13.75 14.10
CA GLU A 174 -26.14 13.73 14.13
C GLU A 174 -26.67 14.47 15.37
N ASN A 175 -27.80 15.15 15.21
CA ASN A 175 -28.43 16.00 16.23
C ASN A 175 -27.55 17.18 16.69
N ASN A 176 -26.57 17.59 15.87
CA ASN A 176 -25.74 18.77 16.12
C ASN A 176 -24.98 18.70 17.46
N GLN A 177 -24.44 17.53 17.80
CA GLN A 177 -23.64 17.32 19.03
C GLN A 177 -22.20 17.85 18.89
N GLY A 178 -21.93 18.66 17.87
CA GLY A 178 -20.61 19.20 17.53
C GLY A 178 -19.98 18.51 16.33
N ASN A 179 -18.77 18.94 16.00
CA ASN A 179 -17.97 18.40 14.90
C ASN A 179 -16.91 17.42 15.45
N CYS A 180 -16.36 16.54 14.60
CA CYS A 180 -15.31 15.60 15.05
C CYS A 180 -14.17 16.29 15.80
N ILE A 181 -13.74 17.46 15.33
CA ILE A 181 -12.71 18.29 15.96
C ILE A 181 -13.02 18.71 17.41
N SER A 182 -14.27 19.00 17.77
CA SER A 182 -14.58 19.46 19.14
C SER A 182 -14.39 18.35 20.17
N CYS A 183 -14.37 17.09 19.73
CA CYS A 183 -14.24 15.91 20.59
C CYS A 183 -12.87 15.22 20.48
N HIS A 184 -12.12 15.43 19.40
CA HIS A 184 -10.88 14.72 19.09
C HIS A 184 -9.63 15.62 19.03
N ASN A 185 -9.71 16.85 19.55
CA ASN A 185 -8.61 17.81 19.62
C ASN A 185 -7.53 17.52 20.66
N TYR A 186 -7.66 16.43 21.41
CA TYR A 186 -6.64 15.94 22.34
C TYR A 186 -6.28 14.47 22.05
N GLY A 187 -6.60 13.95 20.86
CA GLY A 187 -6.24 12.60 20.49
C GLY A 187 -7.13 11.49 21.08
N GLN A 188 -8.34 11.83 21.55
CA GLN A 188 -9.26 10.89 22.19
C GLN A 188 -9.58 9.72 21.25
N ALA A 189 -9.61 8.51 21.84
CA ALA A 189 -9.90 7.27 21.11
C ALA A 189 -8.96 7.06 19.90
N SER A 190 -7.68 7.40 20.03
CA SER A 190 -6.67 7.24 18.98
C SER A 190 -7.07 7.94 17.68
N LEU A 191 -7.72 9.11 17.77
CA LEU A 191 -8.00 9.99 16.64
C LEU A 191 -7.64 11.41 17.06
N TRP A 192 -6.81 12.09 16.28
CA TRP A 192 -6.44 13.48 16.50
C TRP A 192 -7.04 14.37 15.42
N MET A 193 -7.72 15.43 15.82
CA MET A 193 -8.35 16.41 14.94
C MET A 193 -8.15 17.81 15.53
N SER A 194 -7.41 18.67 14.85
CA SER A 194 -7.09 20.04 15.29
C SER A 194 -7.73 21.07 14.36
N GLN A 195 -7.80 22.34 14.82
CA GLN A 195 -8.18 23.47 13.97
C GLN A 195 -7.09 23.73 12.92
N SER A 196 -5.84 23.39 13.23
CA SER A 196 -4.78 23.29 12.27
C SER A 196 -4.90 21.97 11.51
N LYS A 197 -5.10 22.09 10.20
CA LYS A 197 -5.05 20.97 9.26
C LYS A 197 -3.65 20.38 9.16
N GLU A 198 -2.61 21.19 9.36
CA GLU A 198 -1.20 20.78 9.47
C GLU A 198 -0.99 19.88 10.69
N GLU A 199 -1.43 20.32 11.87
CA GLU A 199 -1.33 19.53 13.10
C GLU A 199 -2.12 18.22 12.98
N THR A 200 -3.34 18.26 12.42
CA THR A 200 -4.13 17.06 12.14
C THR A 200 -3.36 16.07 11.27
N PHE A 201 -2.79 16.54 10.16
CA PHE A 201 -2.01 15.70 9.27
C PHE A 201 -0.77 15.10 9.95
N LEU A 202 0.01 15.93 10.65
CA LEU A 202 1.21 15.48 11.35
C LEU A 202 0.89 14.43 12.40
N MET A 203 -0.16 14.64 13.20
CA MET A 203 -0.56 13.66 14.21
C MET A 203 -1.09 12.37 13.58
N MET A 204 -1.82 12.45 12.46
CA MET A 204 -2.33 11.27 11.75
C MET A 204 -1.24 10.40 11.11
N LYS A 205 0.00 10.91 10.96
CA LYS A 205 1.18 10.11 10.56
C LYS A 205 1.72 9.25 11.70
N GLU A 206 1.40 9.59 12.94
CA GLU A 206 1.98 8.99 14.13
C GLU A 206 1.09 7.91 14.75
N PHE A 207 1.72 6.99 15.48
CA PHE A 207 0.99 6.06 16.33
C PHE A 207 0.48 6.80 17.59
N PRO A 208 -0.76 6.59 18.04
CA PRO A 208 -1.73 5.56 17.59
C PRO A 208 -2.68 6.02 16.48
N TYR A 209 -2.63 7.28 16.05
CA TYR A 209 -3.64 7.90 15.18
C TYR A 209 -3.66 7.30 13.77
N ILE A 210 -2.49 6.92 13.25
CA ILE A 210 -2.32 6.26 11.94
C ILE A 210 -3.14 4.97 11.80
N GLN A 211 -3.50 4.30 12.90
CA GLN A 211 -4.35 3.09 12.91
C GLN A 211 -5.78 3.37 12.42
N ARG A 212 -6.18 4.64 12.35
CA ARG A 212 -7.47 5.06 11.80
C ARG A 212 -7.45 5.15 10.28
N LEU A 213 -6.27 5.19 9.67
CA LEU A 213 -6.06 5.20 8.22
C LEU A 213 -5.72 3.81 7.69
N ILE A 214 -4.94 3.03 8.42
CA ILE A 214 -4.46 1.71 7.99
C ILE A 214 -4.51 0.68 9.11
N ILE A 215 -4.61 -0.58 8.74
CA ILE A 215 -4.42 -1.73 9.63
C ILE A 215 -3.38 -2.69 9.05
N GLY A 216 -2.80 -3.50 9.93
CA GLY A 216 -1.89 -4.56 9.53
C GLY A 216 -2.65 -5.82 9.17
N ARG A 217 -2.27 -6.44 8.05
CA ARG A 217 -2.67 -7.80 7.73
C ARG A 217 -1.68 -8.79 8.32
N VAL A 218 -2.22 -9.95 8.68
CA VAL A 218 -1.43 -11.09 9.11
C VAL A 218 -1.69 -12.27 8.20
N SER A 219 -0.64 -13.01 7.87
CA SER A 219 -0.74 -14.29 7.18
C SER A 219 -1.35 -15.36 8.11
N PRO A 220 -1.76 -16.52 7.57
CA PRO A 220 -2.38 -17.59 8.37
C PRO A 220 -1.52 -18.12 9.53
N ASP A 221 -0.20 -18.00 9.44
CA ASP A 221 0.77 -18.33 10.50
C ASP A 221 0.96 -17.21 11.53
N GLY A 222 0.23 -16.10 11.39
CA GLY A 222 0.26 -14.95 12.30
C GLY A 222 1.40 -13.96 12.05
N ALA A 223 2.22 -14.17 11.01
CA ALA A 223 3.24 -13.20 10.61
C ALA A 223 2.62 -11.96 9.96
N PHE A 224 3.32 -10.82 10.02
CA PHE A 224 2.88 -9.60 9.34
C PHE A 224 2.99 -9.77 7.82
N ASP A 225 1.90 -9.53 7.10
CA ASP A 225 1.80 -9.72 5.63
C ASP A 225 1.68 -8.40 4.85
N GLY A 226 1.35 -7.29 5.52
CA GLY A 226 1.31 -5.98 4.87
C GLY A 226 0.29 -5.03 5.50
N LEU A 227 0.00 -3.94 4.78
CA LEU A 227 -0.99 -2.95 5.19
C LEU A 227 -2.23 -3.06 4.32
N GLU A 228 -3.38 -2.71 4.90
CA GLU A 228 -4.62 -2.45 4.17
C GLU A 228 -5.32 -1.20 4.72
N ALA A 229 -6.22 -0.65 3.92
CA ALA A 229 -6.96 0.55 4.30
C ALA A 229 -7.91 0.26 5.49
N SER A 230 -7.81 1.08 6.53
CA SER A 230 -8.74 1.05 7.65
C SER A 230 -10.03 1.77 7.28
N ARG A 231 -11.16 1.11 7.50
CA ARG A 231 -12.49 1.74 7.34
C ARG A 231 -12.96 2.44 8.61
N ARG A 232 -12.13 2.51 9.65
CA ARG A 232 -12.56 2.89 11.00
C ARG A 232 -13.21 4.27 11.08
N ILE A 233 -12.67 5.26 10.38
CA ILE A 233 -13.26 6.62 10.33
C ILE A 233 -14.64 6.61 9.69
N LEU A 234 -14.89 5.74 8.71
CA LEU A 234 -16.18 5.66 8.03
C LEU A 234 -17.19 4.87 8.86
N ASP A 235 -16.80 3.70 9.33
CA ASP A 235 -17.71 2.77 9.99
C ASP A 235 -18.13 3.30 11.38
N LYS A 236 -17.23 3.99 12.09
CA LYS A 236 -17.48 4.47 13.47
C LYS A 236 -18.71 5.38 13.59
N GLY A 237 -18.93 6.26 12.62
CA GLY A 237 -20.10 7.16 12.65
C GLY A 237 -21.44 6.45 12.46
N THR A 238 -21.41 5.21 11.98
CA THR A 238 -22.60 4.40 11.67
C THR A 238 -22.81 3.23 12.62
N GLU A 239 -21.90 3.01 13.57
CA GLU A 239 -22.03 1.96 14.58
C GLU A 239 -23.30 2.14 15.43
N ALA A 240 -23.95 1.02 15.75
CA ALA A 240 -25.06 1.03 16.69
C ALA A 240 -24.58 1.51 18.06
N GLN A 241 -25.33 2.45 18.64
CA GLN A 241 -25.07 2.93 20.00
C GLN A 241 -25.12 1.75 20.97
N GLN A 242 -24.10 1.64 21.81
CA GLN A 242 -23.99 0.58 22.80
C GLN A 242 -24.52 1.10 24.14
N PRO A 243 -25.62 0.55 24.70
CA PRO A 243 -26.26 1.09 25.91
C PRO A 243 -25.39 1.11 27.17
N GLN A 244 -24.31 0.32 27.19
CA GLN A 244 -23.42 0.13 28.35
C GLN A 244 -21.96 0.49 28.03
N SER A 245 -21.70 1.23 26.94
CA SER A 245 -20.35 1.63 26.55
C SER A 245 -20.29 3.13 26.27
N ASN A 246 -19.07 3.65 26.07
CA ASN A 246 -18.87 5.01 25.56
C ASN A 246 -19.55 5.12 24.18
N SER A 247 -20.77 5.65 24.18
CA SER A 247 -21.54 5.99 22.99
C SER A 247 -20.83 7.12 22.25
N HIS A 248 -20.41 6.86 21.02
CA HIS A 248 -19.82 7.88 20.16
C HIS A 248 -20.94 8.52 19.34
N PRO A 249 -21.07 9.85 19.27
CA PRO A 249 -22.11 10.49 18.47
C PRO A 249 -22.07 9.99 17.02
N ARG A 250 -23.23 9.64 16.47
CA ARG A 250 -23.29 9.21 15.07
C ARG A 250 -22.88 10.34 14.14
N TYR A 251 -22.28 10.01 13.02
CA TYR A 251 -21.94 10.96 11.96
C TYR A 251 -21.88 10.21 10.63
N SER A 252 -21.89 10.96 9.54
CA SER A 252 -21.64 10.40 8.22
C SER A 252 -20.61 11.25 7.49
N VAL A 253 -19.59 10.59 6.96
CA VAL A 253 -18.65 11.20 6.03
C VAL A 253 -19.32 11.22 4.65
N SER A 254 -19.22 12.33 3.91
CA SER A 254 -19.80 12.38 2.56
C SER A 254 -19.18 11.31 1.66
N SER A 255 -19.93 10.85 0.64
CA SER A 255 -19.43 9.83 -0.29
C SER A 255 -18.17 10.27 -1.04
N GLU A 256 -18.06 11.56 -1.40
CA GLU A 256 -16.85 12.16 -1.98
C GLU A 256 -15.66 12.02 -1.03
N LEU A 257 -15.82 12.45 0.23
CA LEU A 257 -14.74 12.44 1.21
C LEU A 257 -14.33 11.01 1.61
N ALA A 258 -15.28 10.08 1.69
CA ALA A 258 -15.01 8.67 1.91
C ALA A 258 -14.22 8.03 0.74
N GLY A 259 -14.58 8.37 -0.50
CA GLY A 259 -13.85 7.94 -1.69
C GLY A 259 -12.43 8.49 -1.71
N ASN A 260 -12.28 9.78 -1.43
CA ASN A 260 -10.99 10.47 -1.35
C ASN A 260 -10.07 9.89 -0.27
N LEU A 261 -10.61 9.58 0.91
CA LEU A 261 -9.84 8.96 2.00
C LEU A 261 -9.30 7.59 1.56
N ASN A 262 -10.14 6.78 0.93
CA ASN A 262 -9.73 5.47 0.42
C ASN A 262 -8.67 5.60 -0.69
N THR A 263 -8.84 6.53 -1.63
CA THR A 263 -7.85 6.83 -2.67
C THR A 263 -6.51 7.20 -2.06
N TYR A 264 -6.48 8.16 -1.13
CA TYR A 264 -5.26 8.61 -0.46
C TYR A 264 -4.52 7.47 0.24
N VAL A 265 -5.24 6.65 1.01
CA VAL A 265 -4.63 5.53 1.74
C VAL A 265 -4.07 4.48 0.78
N LEU A 266 -4.80 4.10 -0.26
CA LEU A 266 -4.34 3.11 -1.24
C LEU A 266 -3.15 3.61 -2.06
N GLU A 267 -3.15 4.88 -2.48
CA GLU A 267 -2.01 5.51 -3.13
C GLU A 267 -0.78 5.51 -2.22
N THR A 268 -0.95 5.86 -0.94
CA THR A 268 0.15 5.87 0.04
C THR A 268 0.70 4.46 0.30
N ILE A 269 -0.17 3.44 0.50
CA ILE A 269 0.26 2.03 0.61
C ILE A 269 1.04 1.61 -0.64
N SER A 270 0.54 1.95 -1.83
CA SER A 270 1.22 1.62 -3.08
C SER A 270 2.59 2.29 -3.17
N ASN A 271 2.71 3.56 -2.74
CA ASN A 271 3.97 4.28 -2.76
C ASN A 271 4.98 3.70 -1.78
N VAL A 272 4.54 3.29 -0.58
CA VAL A 272 5.39 2.55 0.37
C VAL A 272 5.91 1.28 -0.27
N ALA A 273 5.01 0.45 -0.82
CA ALA A 273 5.38 -0.83 -1.41
C ALA A 273 6.31 -0.70 -2.63
N ALA A 274 6.14 0.35 -3.42
CA ALA A 274 6.94 0.63 -4.61
C ALA A 274 8.19 1.49 -4.32
N GLN A 275 8.47 1.82 -3.05
CA GLN A 275 9.54 2.74 -2.65
C GLN A 275 9.49 4.10 -3.38
N ARG A 276 8.27 4.60 -3.66
CA ARG A 276 8.01 5.88 -4.34
C ARG A 276 7.71 7.03 -3.38
N CYS A 277 8.06 6.90 -2.11
CA CYS A 277 7.89 7.93 -1.08
C CYS A 277 8.96 9.03 -1.21
N VAL A 278 9.20 9.50 -2.44
CA VAL A 278 10.16 10.56 -2.74
C VAL A 278 9.42 11.88 -2.90
N ASN A 279 10.03 12.97 -2.45
CA ASN A 279 9.47 14.32 -2.54
C ASN A 279 8.10 14.48 -1.87
N VAL A 280 7.83 13.71 -0.81
CA VAL A 280 6.63 13.91 0.01
C VAL A 280 6.67 15.30 0.63
N THR A 281 5.58 16.04 0.48
CA THR A 281 5.44 17.36 1.06
C THR A 281 4.98 17.23 2.51
N LEU A 282 5.70 17.87 3.43
CA LEU A 282 5.24 18.09 4.79
C LEU A 282 4.62 19.48 4.89
N PRO A 283 3.63 19.71 5.78
CA PRO A 283 3.22 21.08 6.06
C PRO A 283 4.43 21.89 6.54
N GLU A 284 4.45 23.18 6.26
CA GLU A 284 5.38 24.07 6.95
C GLU A 284 5.16 23.88 8.44
N ALA A 285 6.22 23.50 9.16
CA ALA A 285 6.16 23.43 10.60
C ALA A 285 5.94 24.87 11.09
N GLY A 286 4.67 25.21 11.34
CA GLY A 286 4.33 26.46 12.00
C GLY A 286 5.09 26.57 13.32
N PRO A 287 5.21 27.77 13.90
CA PRO A 287 5.95 27.98 15.16
C PRO A 287 5.48 27.04 16.30
N ASP A 288 4.24 26.56 16.23
CA ASP A 288 3.62 25.68 17.22
C ASP A 288 3.69 24.17 16.87
N ALA A 289 4.26 23.79 15.73
CA ALA A 289 4.30 22.38 15.26
C ALA A 289 5.41 21.54 15.91
N GLN A 290 6.07 22.05 16.96
CA GLN A 290 6.95 21.22 17.78
C GLN A 290 6.10 20.13 18.44
N PRO A 291 6.48 18.84 18.33
CA PRO A 291 5.73 17.77 18.97
C PRO A 291 5.60 18.09 20.46
N ARG A 292 4.36 18.32 20.90
CA ARG A 292 4.07 18.47 22.33
C ARG A 292 4.44 17.14 23.00
N PRO A 293 5.23 17.16 24.08
CA PRO A 293 5.77 15.97 24.71
C PRO A 293 4.68 15.01 25.22
#